data_AF-A0A2E7SPB2-F1
#
_entry.id   AF-A0A2E7SPB2-F1
#
_cell.length_a   1.000
_cell.length_b   1.000
_cell.length_c   1.000
_cell.angle_alpha   90.00
_cell.angle_beta   90.00
_cell.angle_gamma   90.00
#
_symmetry.space_group_name_H-M   'P 1'
#
loop_
_entity.id
_entity.type
_entity.pdbx_description
1 polymer ?
#
loop_
_entity_poly.entity_id
_entity_poly.type
_entity_poly.pdbx_seq_one_letter_code
_entity_poly.pdbx_strand_id
1 'polypeptide(L)'
;KEVIGVTALNRNGQRVASYANNGNFVEAAAPGVGVTVLNNQTFFGTGTSFSTAYTAGVAAGIGSTQKLSMPQVREAITNNMRPPGTGP
;
A
#
# COMPACT_ATOMS: atom_id res chain seq x y z
N LYS A 1 -5.76 -9.76 -13.87
CA LYS A 1 -5.12 -10.11 -12.58
C LYS A 1 -6.14 -9.93 -11.47
N GLU A 2 -6.28 -10.90 -10.60
CA GLU A 2 -7.35 -10.93 -9.58
C GLU A 2 -7.02 -10.09 -8.32
N VAL A 3 -5.73 -9.93 -7.99
CA VAL A 3 -5.26 -9.24 -6.77
C VAL A 3 -4.21 -8.18 -7.06
N ILE A 4 -4.04 -7.19 -6.17
CA ILE A 4 -2.96 -6.18 -6.22
C ILE A 4 -1.91 -6.54 -5.16
N GLY A 5 -0.67 -6.82 -5.58
CA GLY A 5 0.44 -7.03 -4.65
C GLY A 5 0.91 -5.71 -4.05
N VAL A 6 0.86 -5.57 -2.72
CA VAL A 6 1.27 -4.36 -2.00
C VAL A 6 2.55 -4.62 -1.20
N THR A 7 3.56 -3.78 -1.38
CA THR A 7 4.78 -3.78 -0.56
C THR A 7 4.82 -2.60 0.41
N ALA A 8 5.75 -2.67 1.37
CA ALA A 8 5.95 -1.68 2.40
C ALA A 8 7.10 -0.74 2.03
N LEU A 9 6.87 0.56 2.17
CA LEU A 9 7.91 1.58 2.13
C LEU A 9 8.54 1.74 3.52
N ASN A 10 9.83 2.08 3.53
CA ASN A 10 10.54 2.47 4.74
C ASN A 10 9.99 3.80 5.31
N ARG A 11 10.49 4.22 6.49
CA ARG A 11 10.01 5.44 7.19
C ARG A 11 10.09 6.72 6.37
N ASN A 12 11.04 6.82 5.44
CA ASN A 12 11.19 8.01 4.61
C ASN A 12 10.34 7.97 3.33
N GLY A 13 9.63 6.86 3.06
CA GLY A 13 8.76 6.72 1.89
C GLY A 13 9.49 6.61 0.56
N GLN A 14 10.83 6.60 0.55
CA GLN A 14 11.64 6.70 -0.67
C GLN A 14 12.05 5.32 -1.21
N ARG A 15 12.09 4.29 -0.35
CA ARG A 15 12.54 2.95 -0.73
C ARG A 15 11.62 1.89 -0.15
N VAL A 16 11.57 0.73 -0.80
CA VAL A 16 10.95 -0.47 -0.25
C VAL A 16 11.69 -0.83 1.05
N ALA A 17 10.95 -1.15 2.11
CA ALA A 17 11.52 -1.52 3.39
C ALA A 17 12.31 -2.83 3.29
N SER A 18 13.40 -2.97 4.03
CA SER A 18 14.31 -4.13 3.93
C SER A 18 13.66 -5.46 4.30
N TYR A 19 12.60 -5.44 5.11
CA TYR A 19 11.81 -6.61 5.49
C TYR A 19 10.68 -6.93 4.49
N ALA A 20 10.42 -6.03 3.54
CA ALA A 20 9.28 -6.14 2.64
C ALA A 20 9.67 -6.89 1.38
N ASN A 21 8.74 -7.71 0.89
CA ASN A 21 8.97 -8.46 -0.33
C ASN A 21 9.14 -7.51 -1.53
N ASN A 22 10.18 -7.75 -2.32
CA ASN A 22 10.46 -7.09 -3.59
C ASN A 22 10.37 -8.12 -4.73
N GLY A 23 9.70 -7.77 -5.83
CA GLY A 23 9.58 -8.63 -7.01
C GLY A 23 8.52 -8.16 -7.99
N ASN A 24 8.47 -8.79 -9.17
CA ASN A 24 7.58 -8.40 -10.28
C ASN A 24 6.07 -8.55 -9.98
N PHE A 25 5.72 -9.20 -8.87
CA PHE A 25 4.34 -9.36 -8.41
C PHE A 25 3.85 -8.16 -7.57
N VAL A 26 4.73 -7.25 -7.17
CA VAL A 26 4.37 -6.03 -6.43
C VAL A 26 3.96 -4.95 -7.42
N GLU A 27 2.75 -4.44 -7.25
CA GLU A 27 2.13 -3.46 -8.15
C GLU A 27 1.83 -2.13 -7.45
N ALA A 28 1.89 -2.10 -6.12
CA ALA A 28 1.74 -0.90 -5.31
C ALA A 28 2.67 -0.91 -4.10
N ALA A 29 3.08 0.27 -3.63
CA ALA A 29 3.79 0.46 -2.38
C ALA A 29 3.08 1.51 -1.53
N ALA A 30 2.98 1.26 -0.23
CA ALA A 30 2.44 2.21 0.73
C ALA A 30 3.32 2.23 1.99
N PRO A 31 3.16 3.20 2.90
CA PRO A 31 3.89 3.20 4.16
C PRO A 31 3.76 1.85 4.88
N GLY A 32 4.91 1.22 5.17
CA GLY A 32 4.98 -0.03 5.94
C GLY A 32 4.93 0.17 7.45
N VAL A 33 5.02 1.43 7.87
CA VAL A 33 4.97 1.85 9.26
C VAL A 33 3.55 2.34 9.52
N GLY A 34 2.82 1.58 10.32
CA GLY A 34 1.43 1.89 10.67
C GLY A 34 1.31 2.24 12.14
N VAL A 35 0.37 3.13 12.43
CA VAL A 35 -0.10 3.43 13.78
C VAL A 35 -1.52 2.88 13.89
N THR A 36 -1.73 1.88 14.74
CA THR A 36 -3.06 1.32 15.00
C THR A 36 -3.45 1.61 16.43
N VAL A 37 -4.66 2.13 16.63
CA VAL A 37 -5.23 2.31 17.96
C VAL A 37 -6.13 1.10 18.26
N LEU A 38 -5.82 0.38 19.33
CA LEU A 38 -6.66 -0.70 19.85
C LEU A 38 -6.85 -0.47 21.34
N ASN A 39 -8.10 -0.49 21.82
CA ASN A 39 -8.44 -0.29 23.24
C ASN A 39 -7.82 0.99 23.85
N ASN A 40 -7.94 2.13 23.17
CA ASN A 40 -7.32 3.41 23.58
C ASN A 40 -5.78 3.40 23.69
N GLN A 41 -5.10 2.35 23.21
CA GLN A 41 -3.65 2.26 23.16
C GLN A 41 -3.15 2.36 21.73
N THR A 42 -2.10 3.15 21.53
CA THR A 42 -1.47 3.36 20.22
C THR A 42 -0.33 2.36 20.03
N PHE A 43 -0.49 1.48 19.04
CA PHE A 43 0.50 0.49 18.66
C PHE A 43 1.24 0.95 17.40
N PHE A 44 2.56 0.96 17.47
CA PHE A 44 3.44 1.21 16.33
C PHE A 44 3.96 -0.12 15.79
N GLY A 45 3.63 -0.42 14.54
CA GLY A 45 4.04 -1.65 13.88
C GLY A 45 4.71 -1.39 12.54
N THR A 46 5.56 -2.32 12.12
CA THR A 46 6.16 -2.35 10.78
C THR A 46 5.77 -3.63 10.07
N GLY A 47 5.25 -3.54 8.85
CA GLY A 47 4.85 -4.71 8.07
C GLY A 47 4.09 -4.35 6.81
N THR A 48 4.13 -5.25 5.81
CA THR A 48 3.35 -5.12 4.57
C THR A 48 1.85 -5.12 4.82
N SER A 49 1.36 -5.77 5.89
CA SER A 49 -0.06 -5.78 6.28
C SER A 49 -0.61 -4.37 6.53
N PHE A 50 0.19 -3.47 7.11
CA PHE A 50 -0.21 -2.07 7.30
C PHE A 50 -0.31 -1.34 5.95
N SER A 51 0.61 -1.61 5.04
CA SER A 51 0.57 -1.06 3.68
C SER A 51 -0.65 -1.57 2.92
N THR A 52 -1.00 -2.86 3.05
CA THR A 52 -2.21 -3.42 2.45
C THR A 52 -3.47 -2.75 2.98
N ALA A 53 -3.58 -2.57 4.30
CA ALA A 53 -4.71 -1.89 4.91
C ALA A 53 -4.85 -0.44 4.43
N TYR A 54 -3.72 0.28 4.33
CA TYR A 54 -3.69 1.65 3.80
C TYR A 54 -4.16 1.70 2.35
N THR A 55 -3.60 0.84 1.48
CA THR A 55 -4.00 0.75 0.06
C THR A 55 -5.47 0.40 -0.09
N ALA A 56 -6.02 -0.48 0.75
CA ALA A 56 -7.44 -0.81 0.75
C ALA A 56 -8.32 0.41 1.11
N GLY A 57 -7.90 1.22 2.08
CA GLY A 57 -8.59 2.47 2.43
C GLY A 57 -8.58 3.49 1.27
N VAL A 58 -7.44 3.64 0.60
CA VAL A 58 -7.33 4.50 -0.60
C VAL A 58 -8.22 3.98 -1.73
N ALA A 59 -8.23 2.67 -1.99
CA ALA A 59 -9.07 2.06 -3.02
C ALA A 59 -10.56 2.27 -2.74
N ALA A 60 -10.99 2.09 -1.48
CA ALA A 60 -12.36 2.34 -1.06
C ALA A 60 -12.75 3.83 -1.22
N GLY A 61 -11.84 4.74 -0.85
CA GLY A 61 -12.03 6.18 -1.02
C GLY A 61 -12.19 6.58 -2.49
N ILE A 62 -11.32 6.10 -3.38
CA ILE A 62 -11.41 6.34 -4.82
C ILE A 62 -12.72 5.78 -5.38
N GLY A 63 -13.03 4.51 -5.10
CA GLY A 63 -14.25 3.87 -5.58
C GLY A 63 -15.52 4.59 -5.14
N SER A 64 -15.60 4.99 -3.87
CA SER A 64 -16.76 5.68 -3.32
C SER A 64 -16.91 7.12 -3.83
N THR A 65 -15.82 7.87 -3.94
CA THR A 65 -15.87 9.30 -4.31
C THR A 65 -16.01 9.52 -5.80
N GLN A 66 -15.34 8.69 -6.61
CA GLN A 66 -15.30 8.84 -8.07
C GLN A 66 -16.29 7.89 -8.78
N LYS A 67 -17.02 7.06 -8.03
CA LYS A 67 -17.98 6.06 -8.56
C LYS A 67 -17.38 5.16 -9.63
N LEU A 68 -16.10 4.80 -9.46
CA LEU A 68 -15.36 3.98 -10.40
C LEU A 68 -15.65 2.49 -10.22
N SER A 69 -15.61 1.75 -11.33
CA SER A 69 -15.63 0.28 -11.29
C SER A 69 -14.34 -0.27 -10.67
N MET A 70 -14.39 -1.48 -10.12
CA MET A 70 -13.22 -2.13 -9.52
C MET A 70 -11.99 -2.21 -10.44
N PRO A 71 -12.12 -2.48 -11.76
CA PRO A 71 -11.00 -2.40 -12.70
C PRO A 71 -10.37 -1.00 -12.78
N GLN A 72 -11.19 0.05 -12.80
CA GLN A 72 -10.72 1.44 -12.84
C GLN A 72 -10.05 1.84 -11.51
N VAL A 73 -10.59 1.39 -10.38
CA VAL A 73 -9.96 1.58 -9.06
C VAL A 73 -8.59 0.90 -9.03
N ARG A 74 -8.48 -0.33 -9.55
CA ARG A 74 -7.20 -1.03 -9.66
C ARG A 74 -6.19 -0.21 -10.46
N GLU A 75 -6.58 0.25 -11.65
CA GLU A 75 -5.70 1.05 -12.51
C GLU A 75 -5.24 2.33 -11.81
N ALA A 76 -6.15 3.03 -11.13
CA ALA A 76 -5.83 4.21 -10.33
C ALA A 76 -4.83 3.88 -9.23
N ILE A 77 -4.99 2.77 -8.50
CA ILE A 77 -4.05 2.34 -7.46
C ILE A 77 -2.67 2.02 -8.06
N THR A 78 -2.61 1.21 -9.12
CA THR A 78 -1.32 0.80 -9.71
C THR A 78 -0.56 1.96 -10.37
N ASN A 79 -1.28 2.98 -10.85
CA ASN A 79 -0.66 4.16 -11.45
C ASN A 79 -0.16 5.15 -10.40
N ASN A 80 -0.95 5.39 -9.33
CA ASN A 80 -0.64 6.43 -8.35
C ASN A 80 0.21 5.93 -7.16
N MET A 81 0.17 4.63 -6.85
CA MET A 81 0.90 4.02 -5.75
C MET A 81 2.06 3.13 -6.23
N ARG A 82 2.55 3.38 -7.45
CA ARG A 82 3.59 2.56 -8.06
C ARG A 82 4.83 2.51 -7.15
N PRO A 83 5.41 1.32 -6.89
CA PRO A 83 6.61 1.21 -6.08
C PRO A 83 7.73 2.07 -6.66
N PRO A 84 8.54 2.75 -5.82
CA PRO A 84 9.78 3.35 -6.29
C PRO A 84 10.60 2.24 -6.95
N GLY A 85 11.22 2.56 -8.10
CA GLY A 85 12.00 1.58 -8.85
C GLY A 85 12.99 0.88 -7.92
N THR A 86 13.06 -0.45 -8.01
CA THR A 86 14.14 -1.23 -7.39
C THR A 86 15.42 -1.01 -8.20
N GLY A 87 15.83 0.24 -8.37
CA GLY A 87 17.15 0.58 -8.87
C GLY A 87 18.16 0.45 -7.73
N PRO A 88 19.41 0.05 -8.03
CA PRO A 88 20.52 0.32 -7.12
C PRO A 88 20.57 1.79 -6.71
#